data_AF-A0A536EYM2-F1
#
_entry.id   AF-A0A536EYM2-F1
#
_cell.length_a   1.000
_cell.length_b   1.000
_cell.length_c   1.000
_cell.angle_alpha   90.00
_cell.angle_beta   90.00
_cell.angle_gamma   90.00
#
_symmetry.space_group_name_H-M   'P 1'
#
loop_
_entity.id
_entity.type
_entity.pdbx_description
1 polymer ?
#
loop_
_entity_poly.entity_id
_entity_poly.type
_entity_poly.pdbx_seq_one_letter_code
_entity_poly.pdbx_strand_id
1 'polypeptide(L)'
;MPSNHSVKLNSMPRSLSEYQRKRDFSKTSEPKGAPDASGGNRFVVQKHWATRLHYDFRLEMEGVLVSWAIPKGPTLNPAERRLAAHVEDHPVSYYDFEGTIPKGEYGGGTVMVWDWGTYALEESTPAESLRRGEVKFRLNGVRLTGRYALVRTRSDKDWLLIKKKDEAADPSFDIQHFDTSVKTGRTKEEIEQGQDAVWSSRRDAGGGGLINLANAEKGPMPRTLEPMKAQLVDAAFDDDRWLFEVKWDGIRLVSFIDNGKVSLQTRAGRIVDDEYPQLQAVSRLVKAKQAVLDGEIVALDEEGRPSFQLLQNRGKEPHPMQYVVFDIVYLDGQRLFRVPLEDRKRLLRDIVRDSDLLKYSEHVLGEGKAFFKAAQQKQLEGIVAKLRDSPYQPGMRSSAWLKIKAVRQQEVVIGGFTEPRGGRRHFGALIVGVYEDGKFVYAGHVGGGFDERSLESLAKLMKPLIVKTSPFSGEPPRGNEKPTWVRRRPGGASASRLPARRRPGSRAPGCRRPARPPPRTSPTHRSVRRRPRSRKS
;
A
#
# COMPACT_ATOMS: atom_id res chain seq x y z
N MET A 1 -59.46 -5.71 30.28
CA MET A 1 -58.25 -6.51 30.54
C MET A 1 -58.65 -7.97 30.63
N PRO A 2 -57.86 -8.95 30.14
CA PRO A 2 -56.73 -8.92 29.18
C PRO A 2 -57.13 -9.70 27.89
N SER A 3 -56.35 -9.86 26.81
CA SER A 3 -54.92 -10.17 26.72
C SER A 3 -54.31 -9.75 25.36
N ASN A 4 -53.28 -8.90 25.44
CA ASN A 4 -52.17 -8.82 24.49
C ASN A 4 -51.61 -10.22 24.22
N HIS A 5 -51.38 -10.60 22.96
CA HIS A 5 -50.22 -11.41 22.54
C HIS A 5 -49.86 -11.04 21.09
N SER A 6 -49.00 -10.03 20.96
CA SER A 6 -48.24 -9.75 19.75
C SER A 6 -47.17 -10.83 19.56
N VAL A 7 -47.34 -11.70 18.58
CA VAL A 7 -46.34 -12.69 18.19
C VAL A 7 -45.21 -11.96 17.46
N LYS A 8 -44.08 -11.74 18.15
CA LYS A 8 -42.81 -11.32 17.53
C LYS A 8 -42.15 -12.54 16.88
N LEU A 9 -42.12 -12.60 15.55
CA LEU A 9 -41.15 -13.41 14.80
C LEU A 9 -40.06 -12.48 14.23
N ASN A 10 -38.99 -12.29 15.00
CA ASN A 10 -37.73 -11.72 14.52
C ASN A 10 -36.90 -12.84 13.86
N SER A 11 -36.70 -12.81 12.55
CA SER A 11 -35.68 -13.65 11.88
C SER A 11 -34.73 -12.77 11.06
N MET A 12 -33.80 -12.13 11.79
CA MET A 12 -32.62 -11.40 11.28
C MET A 12 -31.44 -12.38 11.15
N PRO A 13 -30.33 -12.04 10.44
CA PRO A 13 -29.04 -12.69 10.69
C PRO A 13 -28.75 -12.72 12.20
N ARG A 14 -28.11 -13.77 12.71
CA ARG A 14 -27.89 -13.88 14.15
C ARG A 14 -27.03 -12.70 14.55
N SER A 15 -27.53 -11.88 15.47
CA SER A 15 -26.79 -10.69 15.90
C SER A 15 -25.40 -11.13 16.39
N LEU A 16 -24.37 -10.29 16.15
CA LEU A 16 -22.98 -10.54 16.59
C LEU A 16 -22.85 -10.80 18.11
N SER A 17 -23.94 -10.68 18.88
CA SER A 17 -24.02 -10.99 20.30
C SER A 17 -23.54 -12.40 20.64
N GLU A 18 -23.89 -13.43 19.86
CA GLU A 18 -23.41 -14.79 20.13
C GLU A 18 -21.91 -14.92 19.87
N TYR A 19 -21.40 -14.28 18.81
CA TYR A 19 -19.98 -14.22 18.51
C TYR A 19 -19.22 -13.54 19.67
N GLN A 20 -19.64 -12.33 20.05
CA GLN A 20 -18.99 -11.54 21.09
C GLN A 20 -19.08 -12.19 22.47
N ARG A 21 -20.18 -12.89 22.80
CA ARG A 21 -20.33 -13.61 24.07
C ARG A 21 -19.35 -14.78 24.20
N LYS A 22 -18.99 -15.42 23.08
CA LYS A 22 -18.15 -16.62 23.08
C LYS A 22 -16.64 -16.34 23.11
N ARG A 23 -16.20 -15.08 22.95
CA ARG A 23 -14.76 -14.72 22.88
C ARG A 23 -14.34 -13.83 24.04
N ASP A 24 -13.13 -14.08 24.54
CA ASP A 24 -12.41 -13.17 25.40
C ASP A 24 -11.40 -12.35 24.57
N PHE A 25 -11.81 -11.16 24.14
CA PHE A 25 -10.97 -10.26 23.31
C PHE A 25 -9.75 -9.69 24.05
N SER A 26 -9.58 -9.96 25.34
CA SER A 26 -8.32 -9.67 26.03
C SER A 26 -7.23 -10.71 25.73
N LYS A 27 -7.62 -11.88 25.20
CA LYS A 27 -6.72 -13.02 24.95
C LYS A 27 -6.61 -13.39 23.48
N THR A 28 -7.72 -13.31 22.74
CA THR A 28 -7.71 -13.58 21.30
C THR A 28 -7.32 -12.35 20.48
N SER A 29 -6.62 -12.55 19.38
CA SER A 29 -6.34 -11.51 18.37
C SER A 29 -7.50 -11.31 17.38
N GLU A 30 -8.58 -12.06 17.55
CA GLU A 30 -9.80 -11.92 16.74
C GLU A 30 -10.44 -10.53 16.94
N PRO A 31 -10.96 -9.90 15.87
CA PRO A 31 -11.60 -8.61 15.98
C PRO A 31 -12.98 -8.71 16.65
N LYS A 32 -13.26 -7.82 17.61
CA LYS A 32 -14.58 -7.70 18.24
C LYS A 32 -15.67 -7.26 17.24
N GLY A 33 -15.35 -6.23 16.45
CA GLY A 33 -16.13 -5.67 15.35
C GLY A 33 -17.57 -5.23 15.69
N ALA A 34 -18.21 -4.56 14.74
CA ALA A 34 -19.63 -4.22 14.74
C ALA A 34 -20.21 -4.54 13.35
N PRO A 35 -21.55 -4.64 13.19
CA PRO A 35 -22.14 -4.78 11.87
C PRO A 35 -21.78 -3.56 11.01
N ASP A 36 -21.36 -3.80 9.77
CA ASP A 36 -20.93 -2.77 8.83
C ASP A 36 -21.57 -3.01 7.46
N ALA A 37 -22.59 -2.21 7.14
CA ALA A 37 -23.37 -2.32 5.90
C ALA A 37 -22.64 -1.79 4.64
N SER A 38 -21.31 -1.75 4.65
CA SER A 38 -20.45 -1.27 3.56
C SER A 38 -20.74 -1.89 2.18
N GLY A 39 -21.46 -3.03 2.11
CA GLY A 39 -22.05 -3.54 0.87
C GLY A 39 -21.04 -4.22 -0.06
N GLY A 40 -19.99 -4.83 0.49
CA GLY A 40 -18.86 -5.34 -0.30
C GLY A 40 -19.15 -6.61 -1.11
N ASN A 41 -20.25 -7.32 -0.84
CA ASN A 41 -20.55 -8.65 -1.40
C ASN A 41 -19.31 -9.56 -1.45
N ARG A 42 -18.51 -9.56 -0.38
CA ARG A 42 -17.28 -10.34 -0.28
C ARG A 42 -17.53 -11.73 0.27
N PHE A 43 -16.62 -12.66 -0.03
CA PHE A 43 -16.57 -13.95 0.63
C PHE A 43 -15.15 -14.29 1.06
N VAL A 44 -15.03 -15.08 2.12
CA VAL A 44 -13.75 -15.63 2.57
C VAL A 44 -13.95 -17.09 2.96
N VAL A 45 -12.92 -17.90 2.71
CA VAL A 45 -12.79 -19.27 3.18
C VAL A 45 -11.55 -19.36 4.04
N GLN A 46 -11.70 -19.66 5.31
CA GLN A 46 -10.57 -19.80 6.22
C GLN A 46 -10.36 -21.28 6.54
N LYS A 47 -9.16 -21.80 6.25
CA LYS A 47 -8.74 -23.14 6.68
C LYS A 47 -8.32 -23.06 8.14
N HIS A 48 -9.04 -23.79 8.98
CA HIS A 48 -8.96 -23.67 10.43
C HIS A 48 -8.53 -25.00 11.04
N TRP A 49 -7.29 -25.05 11.54
CA TRP A 49 -6.74 -26.15 12.32
C TRP A 49 -7.12 -25.99 13.79
N ALA A 50 -8.42 -26.14 14.09
CA ALA A 50 -8.94 -26.21 15.46
C ALA A 50 -8.77 -27.63 16.04
N THR A 51 -9.65 -28.05 16.96
CA THR A 51 -9.72 -29.45 17.42
C THR A 51 -9.86 -30.46 16.27
N ARG A 52 -10.53 -30.05 15.20
CA ARG A 52 -10.57 -30.75 13.90
C ARG A 52 -10.35 -29.73 12.79
N LEU A 53 -9.62 -30.14 11.76
CA LEU A 53 -9.49 -29.35 10.54
C LEU A 53 -10.88 -29.16 9.90
N HIS A 54 -11.21 -27.91 9.59
CA HIS A 54 -12.37 -27.54 8.80
C HIS A 54 -12.09 -26.25 8.04
N TYR A 55 -13.02 -25.88 7.16
CA TYR A 55 -12.95 -24.65 6.38
C TYR A 55 -14.16 -23.78 6.70
N ASP A 56 -13.94 -22.62 7.28
CA ASP A 56 -14.99 -21.65 7.54
C ASP A 56 -15.28 -20.86 6.27
N PHE A 57 -16.40 -21.17 5.62
CA PHE A 57 -16.91 -20.46 4.45
C PHE A 57 -17.84 -19.32 4.91
N ARG A 58 -17.59 -18.10 4.45
CA ARG A 58 -18.30 -16.92 4.93
C ARG A 58 -18.71 -16.00 3.79
N LEU A 59 -19.93 -15.49 3.86
CA LEU A 59 -20.48 -14.50 2.92
C LEU A 59 -20.81 -13.21 3.67
N GLU A 60 -20.35 -12.07 3.16
CA GLU A 60 -20.74 -10.75 3.67
C GLU A 60 -22.19 -10.46 3.27
N MET A 61 -23.10 -10.47 4.24
CA MET A 61 -24.54 -10.24 4.06
C MET A 61 -25.06 -9.36 5.18
N GLU A 62 -25.83 -8.31 4.83
CA GLU A 62 -26.49 -7.43 5.81
C GLU A 62 -25.52 -6.89 6.89
N GLY A 63 -24.27 -6.62 6.48
CA GLY A 63 -23.22 -6.06 7.32
C GLY A 63 -22.56 -7.02 8.32
N VAL A 64 -22.73 -8.33 8.16
CA VAL A 64 -22.00 -9.37 8.89
C VAL A 64 -21.46 -10.43 7.93
N LEU A 65 -20.55 -11.28 8.42
CA LEU A 65 -20.11 -12.49 7.73
C LEU A 65 -20.96 -13.67 8.19
N VAL A 66 -21.94 -14.04 7.38
CA VAL A 66 -22.74 -15.25 7.59
C VAL A 66 -21.88 -16.47 7.30
N SER A 67 -21.84 -17.42 8.22
CA SER A 67 -20.70 -18.33 8.33
C SER A 67 -21.10 -19.80 8.43
N TRP A 68 -20.39 -20.66 7.69
CA TRP A 68 -20.56 -22.11 7.71
C TRP A 68 -19.22 -22.82 7.85
N ALA A 69 -19.11 -23.75 8.79
CA ALA A 69 -17.97 -24.66 8.91
C ALA A 69 -18.14 -25.86 7.98
N ILE A 70 -17.17 -26.09 7.09
CA ILE A 70 -17.17 -27.16 6.08
C ILE A 70 -16.03 -28.14 6.39
N PRO A 71 -16.27 -29.29 7.03
CA PRO A 71 -15.20 -30.17 7.52
C PRO A 71 -14.27 -30.69 6.42
N LYS A 72 -14.84 -31.07 5.26
CA LYS A 72 -14.05 -31.53 4.10
C LYS A 72 -13.67 -30.38 3.15
N GLY A 73 -14.01 -29.15 3.51
CA GLY A 73 -13.83 -27.96 2.67
C GLY A 73 -14.70 -27.91 1.40
N PRO A 74 -14.69 -26.74 0.73
CA PRO A 74 -15.40 -26.51 -0.53
C PRO A 74 -14.79 -27.32 -1.69
N THR A 75 -15.47 -27.36 -2.83
CA THR A 75 -15.05 -28.17 -3.98
C THR A 75 -15.46 -27.53 -5.30
N LEU A 76 -14.63 -27.70 -6.34
CA LEU A 76 -15.02 -27.42 -7.73
C LEU A 76 -15.66 -28.64 -8.41
N ASN A 77 -15.72 -29.80 -7.75
CA ASN A 77 -16.35 -30.99 -8.30
C ASN A 77 -17.88 -30.96 -8.08
N PRO A 78 -18.69 -30.87 -9.16
CA PRO A 78 -20.15 -30.76 -9.04
C PRO A 78 -20.84 -32.07 -8.63
N ALA A 79 -20.15 -33.21 -8.66
CA ALA A 79 -20.66 -34.50 -8.19
C ALA A 79 -20.66 -34.60 -6.65
N GLU A 80 -19.87 -33.77 -5.99
CA GLU A 80 -19.74 -33.80 -4.55
C GLU A 80 -20.73 -32.85 -3.86
N ARG A 81 -21.13 -33.23 -2.64
CA ARG A 81 -21.97 -32.44 -1.75
C ARG A 81 -21.22 -32.26 -0.45
N ARG A 82 -20.90 -31.01 -0.09
CA ARG A 82 -20.07 -30.72 1.08
C ARG A 82 -20.98 -30.28 2.23
N LEU A 83 -20.93 -30.98 3.35
CA LEU A 83 -21.63 -30.57 4.57
C LEU A 83 -21.10 -29.22 5.03
N ALA A 84 -22.01 -28.28 5.28
CA ALA A 84 -21.74 -26.92 5.71
C ALA A 84 -22.57 -26.64 6.97
N ALA A 85 -21.96 -26.75 8.15
CA ALA A 85 -22.64 -26.50 9.41
C ALA A 85 -22.70 -24.98 9.67
N HIS A 86 -23.90 -24.42 9.78
CA HIS A 86 -24.10 -23.01 10.04
C HIS A 86 -23.67 -22.66 11.47
N VAL A 87 -22.70 -21.76 11.61
CA VAL A 87 -22.08 -21.32 12.88
C VAL A 87 -22.49 -19.88 13.19
N GLU A 88 -21.89 -19.27 14.22
CA GLU A 88 -22.19 -17.88 14.56
C GLU A 88 -21.70 -16.91 13.46
N ASP A 89 -22.42 -15.82 13.24
CA ASP A 89 -22.02 -14.76 12.32
C ASP A 89 -20.80 -14.01 12.86
N HIS A 90 -19.91 -13.55 11.98
CA HIS A 90 -18.68 -12.86 12.36
C HIS A 90 -18.74 -11.39 11.91
N PRO A 91 -18.02 -10.46 12.58
CA PRO A 91 -17.94 -9.10 12.10
C PRO A 91 -17.25 -9.05 10.74
N VAL A 92 -17.59 -8.06 9.91
CA VAL A 92 -16.96 -7.87 8.59
C VAL A 92 -15.44 -7.73 8.68
N SER A 93 -14.94 -7.12 9.74
CA SER A 93 -13.49 -7.03 10.02
C SER A 93 -12.78 -8.39 10.18
N TYR A 94 -13.52 -9.47 10.47
CA TYR A 94 -12.98 -10.83 10.55
C TYR A 94 -12.59 -11.40 9.18
N TYR A 95 -13.05 -10.75 8.09
CA TYR A 95 -12.72 -11.12 6.71
C TYR A 95 -11.22 -11.28 6.49
N ASP A 96 -10.43 -10.36 7.07
CA ASP A 96 -8.98 -10.34 6.93
C ASP A 96 -8.26 -11.15 8.03
N PHE A 97 -8.95 -11.84 8.92
CA PHE A 97 -8.29 -12.52 10.04
C PHE A 97 -7.49 -13.74 9.58
N GLU A 98 -6.21 -13.77 9.95
CA GLU A 98 -5.27 -14.88 9.78
C GLU A 98 -4.29 -14.85 10.95
N GLY A 99 -4.10 -15.99 11.61
CA GLY A 99 -3.25 -16.07 12.80
C GLY A 99 -3.59 -17.26 13.68
N THR A 100 -3.02 -17.26 14.90
CA THR A 100 -3.25 -18.31 15.89
C THR A 100 -4.18 -17.83 16.99
N ILE A 101 -5.27 -18.57 17.22
CA ILE A 101 -6.18 -18.39 18.35
C ILE A 101 -5.65 -19.25 19.52
N PRO A 102 -5.42 -18.68 20.72
CA PRO A 102 -4.82 -19.41 21.84
C PRO A 102 -5.54 -20.72 22.19
N LYS A 103 -4.76 -21.74 22.57
CA LYS A 103 -5.32 -23.02 23.03
C LYS A 103 -6.17 -22.81 24.28
N GLY A 104 -7.37 -23.39 24.31
CA GLY A 104 -8.34 -23.26 25.41
C GLY A 104 -9.38 -22.15 25.20
N GLU A 105 -9.14 -21.23 24.26
CA GLU A 105 -10.16 -20.28 23.82
C GLU A 105 -11.13 -20.94 22.82
N TYR A 106 -12.34 -20.37 22.69
CA TYR A 106 -13.34 -20.87 21.75
C TYR A 106 -12.84 -20.72 20.32
N GLY A 107 -12.72 -21.84 19.60
CA GLY A 107 -12.09 -21.84 18.27
C GLY A 107 -10.57 -21.81 18.30
N GLY A 108 -9.92 -22.18 19.41
CA GLY A 108 -8.46 -22.26 19.52
C GLY A 108 -7.84 -23.13 18.42
N GLY A 109 -6.81 -22.61 17.76
CA GLY A 109 -6.22 -23.21 16.56
C GLY A 109 -5.61 -22.18 15.62
N THR A 110 -5.00 -22.67 14.54
CA THR A 110 -4.41 -21.84 13.50
C THR A 110 -5.45 -21.56 12.41
N VAL A 111 -5.61 -20.30 12.03
CA VAL A 111 -6.55 -19.85 11.00
C VAL A 111 -5.74 -19.28 9.84
N MET A 112 -5.91 -19.85 8.65
CA MET A 112 -5.33 -19.38 7.39
C MET A 112 -6.42 -18.92 6.43
N VAL A 113 -6.23 -17.81 5.74
CA VAL A 113 -7.13 -17.42 4.64
C VAL A 113 -6.83 -18.30 3.43
N TRP A 114 -7.68 -19.29 3.21
CA TRP A 114 -7.53 -20.30 2.17
C TRP A 114 -8.08 -19.85 0.82
N ASP A 115 -9.16 -19.08 0.80
CA ASP A 115 -9.65 -18.42 -0.41
C ASP A 115 -10.42 -17.16 -0.03
N TRP A 116 -10.57 -16.24 -0.97
CA TRP A 116 -11.34 -15.02 -0.76
C TRP A 116 -11.73 -14.38 -2.09
N GLY A 117 -12.67 -13.45 -2.06
CA GLY A 117 -13.07 -12.71 -3.25
C GLY A 117 -14.44 -12.08 -3.11
N THR A 118 -15.16 -12.02 -4.23
CA THR A 118 -16.51 -11.46 -4.29
C THR A 118 -17.52 -12.51 -4.69
N TYR A 119 -18.78 -12.30 -4.33
CA TYR A 119 -19.88 -13.13 -4.77
C TYR A 119 -21.03 -12.29 -5.32
N ALA A 120 -21.86 -12.90 -6.17
CA ALA A 120 -23.10 -12.31 -6.65
C ALA A 120 -24.26 -13.28 -6.39
N LEU A 121 -25.35 -12.79 -5.78
CA LEU A 121 -26.59 -13.56 -5.64
C LEU A 121 -27.30 -13.66 -7.00
N GLU A 122 -27.90 -14.82 -7.30
CA GLU A 122 -28.50 -15.02 -8.62
C GLU A 122 -29.97 -14.56 -8.73
N GLU A 123 -30.78 -14.70 -7.67
CA GLU A 123 -32.24 -14.57 -7.82
C GLU A 123 -32.97 -13.90 -6.63
N SER A 124 -32.29 -13.55 -5.53
CA SER A 124 -32.98 -13.09 -4.29
C SER A 124 -32.09 -12.19 -3.44
N THR A 125 -32.70 -11.43 -2.52
CA THR A 125 -31.94 -10.66 -1.51
C THR A 125 -31.24 -11.60 -0.52
N PRO A 126 -30.19 -11.14 0.20
CA PRO A 126 -29.54 -11.95 1.24
C PRO A 126 -30.53 -12.47 2.29
N ALA A 127 -31.40 -11.58 2.79
CA ALA A 127 -32.37 -11.89 3.82
C ALA A 127 -33.42 -12.93 3.37
N GLU A 128 -33.92 -12.84 2.13
CA GLU A 128 -34.87 -13.82 1.59
C GLU A 128 -34.21 -15.19 1.36
N SER A 129 -32.99 -15.20 0.84
CA SER A 129 -32.24 -16.43 0.56
C SER A 129 -31.99 -17.25 1.83
N LEU A 130 -31.58 -16.57 2.91
CA LEU A 130 -31.36 -17.20 4.22
C LEU A 130 -32.67 -17.72 4.83
N ARG A 131 -33.77 -16.95 4.74
CA ARG A 131 -35.09 -17.38 5.23
C ARG A 131 -35.60 -18.63 4.50
N ARG A 132 -35.52 -18.63 3.16
CA ARG A 132 -35.92 -19.78 2.32
C ARG A 132 -35.08 -21.02 2.60
N GLY A 133 -33.86 -20.84 3.12
CA GLY A 133 -32.92 -21.94 3.30
C GLY A 133 -32.22 -22.34 2.01
N GLU A 134 -32.18 -21.44 1.03
CA GLU A 134 -31.46 -21.67 -0.22
C GLU A 134 -30.82 -20.38 -0.70
N VAL A 135 -29.50 -20.35 -0.71
CA VAL A 135 -28.69 -19.24 -1.22
C VAL A 135 -27.98 -19.71 -2.48
N LYS A 136 -28.36 -19.15 -3.64
CA LYS A 136 -27.68 -19.39 -4.92
C LYS A 136 -26.80 -18.20 -5.25
N PHE A 137 -25.53 -18.47 -5.54
CA PHE A 137 -24.55 -17.42 -5.75
C PHE A 137 -23.44 -17.86 -6.70
N ARG A 138 -22.82 -16.87 -7.33
CA ARG A 138 -21.60 -17.04 -8.11
C ARG A 138 -20.42 -16.51 -7.31
N LEU A 139 -19.40 -17.33 -7.13
CA LEU A 139 -18.12 -16.94 -6.54
C LEU A 139 -17.15 -16.47 -7.62
N ASN A 140 -16.40 -15.43 -7.26
CA ASN A 140 -15.24 -14.96 -7.98
C ASN A 140 -14.08 -14.79 -6.97
N GLY A 141 -13.41 -15.89 -6.65
CA GLY A 141 -12.22 -15.90 -5.78
C GLY A 141 -10.99 -16.48 -6.45
N VAL A 142 -9.93 -16.62 -5.66
CA VAL A 142 -8.61 -17.08 -6.13
C VAL A 142 -8.64 -18.58 -6.43
N ARG A 143 -9.34 -19.37 -5.61
CA ARG A 143 -9.45 -20.84 -5.75
C ARG A 143 -10.84 -21.28 -6.19
N LEU A 144 -11.89 -20.67 -5.63
CA LEU A 144 -13.27 -21.00 -5.93
C LEU A 144 -13.87 -19.99 -6.91
N THR A 145 -14.28 -20.49 -8.08
CA THR A 145 -15.00 -19.71 -9.08
C THR A 145 -16.25 -20.44 -9.57
N GLY A 146 -17.18 -19.68 -10.15
CA GLY A 146 -18.42 -20.21 -10.71
C GLY A 146 -19.57 -20.27 -9.72
N ARG A 147 -20.63 -20.98 -10.10
CA ARG A 147 -21.92 -21.06 -9.43
C ARG A 147 -21.94 -22.12 -8.33
N TYR A 148 -22.54 -21.75 -7.22
CA TYR A 148 -22.75 -22.56 -6.03
C TYR A 148 -24.16 -22.37 -5.49
N ALA A 149 -24.60 -23.33 -4.68
CA ALA A 149 -25.76 -23.17 -3.82
C ALA A 149 -25.43 -23.66 -2.40
N LEU A 150 -25.90 -22.92 -1.40
CA LEU A 150 -26.05 -23.39 -0.02
C LEU A 150 -27.50 -23.75 0.20
N VAL A 151 -27.78 -25.01 0.54
CA VAL A 151 -29.15 -25.52 0.75
C VAL A 151 -29.27 -26.05 2.17
N ARG A 152 -30.20 -25.50 2.94
CA ARG A 152 -30.54 -25.95 4.30
C ARG A 152 -31.27 -27.29 4.21
N THR A 153 -30.90 -28.20 5.09
CA THR A 153 -31.52 -29.52 5.17
C THR A 153 -32.58 -29.55 6.27
N ARG A 154 -32.77 -30.69 6.95
CA ARG A 154 -33.85 -30.90 7.93
C ARG A 154 -33.69 -30.06 9.22
N SER A 155 -32.49 -29.58 9.52
CA SER A 155 -32.20 -28.76 10.71
C SER A 155 -31.74 -27.35 10.33
N ASP A 156 -31.94 -26.39 11.23
CA ASP A 156 -31.49 -25.00 11.02
C ASP A 156 -29.96 -24.84 10.93
N LYS A 157 -29.22 -25.84 11.40
CA LYS A 157 -27.75 -25.83 11.46
C LYS A 157 -27.11 -26.57 10.30
N ASP A 158 -27.81 -27.53 9.68
CA ASP A 158 -27.20 -28.42 8.69
C ASP A 158 -27.50 -27.95 7.26
N TRP A 159 -26.47 -27.46 6.58
CA TRP A 159 -26.55 -27.05 5.17
C TRP A 159 -25.65 -27.91 4.29
N LEU A 160 -25.89 -27.86 2.99
CA LEU A 160 -25.05 -28.44 1.96
C LEU A 160 -24.53 -27.33 1.05
N LEU A 161 -23.20 -27.23 0.91
CA LEU A 161 -22.57 -26.50 -0.16
C LEU A 161 -22.49 -27.38 -1.41
N ILE A 162 -23.01 -26.85 -2.51
CA ILE A 162 -23.21 -27.54 -3.77
C ILE A 162 -22.58 -26.74 -4.90
N LYS A 163 -21.51 -27.25 -5.50
CA LYS A 163 -20.99 -26.71 -6.76
C LYS A 163 -21.97 -27.06 -7.90
N LYS A 164 -22.37 -26.05 -8.68
CA LYS A 164 -23.19 -26.27 -9.88
C LYS A 164 -22.29 -26.61 -11.08
N LYS A 165 -22.85 -27.34 -12.05
CA LYS A 165 -22.17 -27.59 -13.33
C LYS A 165 -22.12 -26.28 -14.13
N ASP A 166 -20.91 -25.81 -14.40
CA ASP A 166 -20.62 -24.64 -15.21
C ASP A 166 -19.17 -24.71 -15.72
N GLU A 167 -18.70 -23.66 -16.37
CA GLU A 167 -17.39 -23.57 -17.01
C GLU A 167 -16.22 -23.68 -16.01
N ALA A 168 -16.46 -23.41 -14.72
CA ALA A 168 -15.47 -23.49 -13.64
C ALA A 168 -15.53 -24.81 -12.86
N ALA A 169 -16.39 -25.76 -13.26
CA ALA A 169 -16.48 -27.06 -12.62
C ALA A 169 -15.26 -27.93 -12.98
N ASP A 170 -14.62 -28.50 -11.96
CA ASP A 170 -13.44 -29.36 -12.09
C ASP A 170 -13.64 -30.66 -11.30
N PRO A 171 -13.93 -31.79 -11.98
CA PRO A 171 -14.05 -33.10 -11.33
C PRO A 171 -12.75 -33.61 -10.69
N SER A 172 -11.60 -33.11 -11.13
CA SER A 172 -10.27 -33.50 -10.62
C SER A 172 -9.79 -32.65 -9.45
N PHE A 173 -10.60 -31.67 -9.02
CA PHE A 173 -10.25 -30.76 -7.95
C PHE A 173 -9.94 -31.49 -6.64
N ASP A 174 -8.72 -31.28 -6.15
CA ASP A 174 -8.30 -31.71 -4.83
C ASP A 174 -7.90 -30.50 -3.99
N ILE A 175 -8.63 -30.32 -2.88
CA ILE A 175 -8.42 -29.25 -1.92
C ILE A 175 -7.06 -29.35 -1.20
N GLN A 176 -6.45 -30.53 -1.15
CA GLN A 176 -5.18 -30.76 -0.45
C GLN A 176 -3.98 -30.09 -1.14
N HIS A 177 -4.05 -29.85 -2.45
CA HIS A 177 -2.99 -29.14 -3.20
C HIS A 177 -2.82 -27.66 -2.81
N PHE A 178 -3.68 -27.15 -1.92
CA PHE A 178 -3.72 -25.77 -1.51
C PHE A 178 -3.36 -25.65 -0.02
N ASP A 179 -2.06 -25.60 0.24
CA ASP A 179 -1.43 -25.61 1.57
C ASP A 179 -0.96 -24.23 2.06
N THR A 180 -0.98 -23.22 1.19
CA THR A 180 -0.58 -21.84 1.48
C THR A 180 -1.77 -20.89 1.60
N SER A 181 -1.58 -19.77 2.28
CA SER A 181 -2.56 -18.68 2.38
C SER A 181 -2.69 -17.95 1.03
N VAL A 182 -3.91 -17.66 0.57
CA VAL A 182 -4.09 -16.72 -0.57
C VAL A 182 -3.86 -15.27 -0.17
N LYS A 183 -3.93 -14.99 1.14
CA LYS A 183 -3.68 -13.66 1.69
C LYS A 183 -2.19 -13.39 1.83
N THR A 184 -1.40 -14.34 2.34
CA THR A 184 0.01 -14.09 2.70
C THR A 184 1.01 -15.01 2.00
N GLY A 185 0.57 -16.07 1.32
CA GLY A 185 1.44 -17.12 0.79
C GLY A 185 2.04 -18.05 1.87
N ARG A 186 1.82 -17.77 3.16
CA ARG A 186 2.38 -18.55 4.26
C ARG A 186 1.73 -19.93 4.38
N THR A 187 2.51 -20.90 4.79
CA THR A 187 2.08 -22.23 5.27
C THR A 187 1.50 -22.13 6.69
N LYS A 188 0.90 -23.23 7.16
CA LYS A 188 0.40 -23.33 8.54
C LYS A 188 1.51 -23.08 9.56
N GLU A 189 2.66 -23.70 9.35
CA GLU A 189 3.81 -23.65 10.26
C GLU A 189 4.37 -22.24 10.37
N GLU A 190 4.44 -21.50 9.25
CA GLU A 190 4.88 -20.10 9.23
C GLU A 190 3.89 -19.16 9.94
N ILE A 191 2.59 -19.42 9.84
CA ILE A 191 1.56 -18.68 10.60
C ILE A 191 1.69 -18.96 12.11
N GLU A 192 1.99 -20.20 12.50
CA GLU A 192 2.18 -20.61 13.90
C GLU A 192 3.44 -20.00 14.53
N GLN A 193 4.52 -19.93 13.75
CA GLN A 193 5.82 -19.45 14.23
C GLN A 193 5.91 -17.92 14.27
N GLY A 194 4.99 -17.20 13.60
CA GLY A 194 5.04 -15.74 13.50
C GLY A 194 6.37 -15.23 12.91
N GLN A 195 7.08 -16.08 12.14
CA GLN A 195 8.38 -15.78 11.58
C GLN A 195 8.23 -14.91 10.32
N ASP A 196 8.96 -13.79 10.30
CA ASP A 196 9.19 -12.97 9.12
C ASP A 196 10.08 -13.75 8.13
N ALA A 197 9.69 -13.82 6.86
CA ALA A 197 10.50 -14.45 5.83
C ALA A 197 11.83 -13.68 5.67
N VAL A 198 12.95 -14.35 5.95
CA VAL A 198 14.31 -13.83 5.76
C VAL A 198 14.71 -13.93 4.29
N TRP A 199 15.06 -12.77 3.72
CA TRP A 199 16.00 -12.48 2.63
C TRP A 199 16.77 -13.68 2.02
N SER A 200 16.60 -13.89 0.71
CA SER A 200 17.69 -14.36 -0.16
C SER A 200 17.61 -13.67 -1.53
N SER A 201 18.37 -12.59 -1.68
CA SER A 201 18.79 -12.01 -2.95
C SER A 201 19.62 -13.04 -3.74
N ARG A 202 18.94 -13.94 -4.44
CA ARG A 202 19.36 -14.80 -5.57
C ARG A 202 18.33 -15.92 -5.67
N ARG A 203 17.28 -15.69 -6.44
CA ARG A 203 16.67 -16.75 -7.22
C ARG A 203 16.62 -16.28 -8.65
N ASP A 204 17.17 -17.12 -9.50
CA ASP A 204 17.18 -16.99 -10.93
C ASP A 204 15.77 -16.75 -11.47
N ALA A 205 15.74 -16.16 -12.67
CA ALA A 205 14.58 -16.21 -13.54
C ALA A 205 14.05 -17.64 -13.61
N GLY A 206 12.87 -17.90 -13.03
CA GLY A 206 12.17 -19.18 -13.13
C GLY A 206 11.78 -19.80 -11.80
N GLY A 207 10.52 -19.61 -11.41
CA GLY A 207 9.82 -20.38 -10.39
C GLY A 207 8.75 -19.55 -9.68
N GLY A 208 7.45 -19.75 -9.84
CA GLY A 208 6.69 -20.78 -10.55
C GLY A 208 5.22 -20.48 -10.34
N GLY A 209 4.66 -19.66 -11.23
CA GLY A 209 3.24 -19.38 -11.35
C GLY A 209 3.02 -18.76 -12.73
N LEU A 210 2.18 -19.37 -13.56
CA LEU A 210 1.80 -18.82 -14.87
C LEU A 210 1.21 -17.41 -14.68
N ILE A 211 1.48 -16.48 -15.60
CA ILE A 211 0.81 -15.17 -15.60
C ILE A 211 -0.69 -15.42 -15.67
N ASN A 212 -1.41 -15.03 -14.61
CA ASN A 212 -2.84 -15.26 -14.54
C ASN A 212 -3.62 -14.09 -15.17
N LEU A 213 -4.08 -14.29 -16.39
CA LEU A 213 -4.92 -13.33 -17.13
C LEU A 213 -6.42 -13.63 -17.03
N ALA A 214 -6.87 -14.45 -16.07
CA ALA A 214 -8.29 -14.83 -15.95
C ALA A 214 -9.23 -13.62 -15.81
N ASN A 215 -8.74 -12.53 -15.19
CA ASN A 215 -9.49 -11.29 -15.02
C ASN A 215 -9.22 -10.26 -16.12
N ALA A 216 -8.46 -10.62 -17.16
CA ALA A 216 -8.25 -9.73 -18.31
C ALA A 216 -9.54 -9.63 -19.12
N GLU A 217 -9.93 -8.40 -19.46
CA GLU A 217 -11.15 -8.16 -20.23
C GLU A 217 -10.81 -7.92 -21.69
N LYS A 218 -11.42 -8.68 -22.61
CA LYS A 218 -11.30 -8.38 -24.03
C LYS A 218 -11.97 -7.03 -24.33
N GLY A 219 -11.29 -6.18 -25.09
CA GLY A 219 -11.86 -4.90 -25.48
C GLY A 219 -10.86 -3.99 -26.19
N PRO A 220 -11.32 -2.83 -26.70
CA PRO A 220 -10.44 -1.90 -27.38
C PRO A 220 -9.51 -1.19 -26.40
N MET A 221 -8.33 -0.81 -26.92
CA MET A 221 -7.36 0.00 -26.21
C MET A 221 -8.00 1.31 -25.72
N PRO A 222 -7.81 1.70 -24.44
CA PRO A 222 -8.27 2.98 -23.97
C PRO A 222 -7.54 4.10 -24.72
N ARG A 223 -8.26 5.19 -25.05
CA ARG A 223 -7.68 6.37 -25.72
C ARG A 223 -7.07 7.38 -24.73
N THR A 224 -7.45 7.27 -23.47
CA THR A 224 -6.94 8.07 -22.36
C THR A 224 -6.96 7.21 -21.10
N LEU A 225 -6.09 7.52 -20.15
CA LEU A 225 -6.01 6.88 -18.87
C LEU A 225 -5.77 7.95 -17.80
N GLU A 226 -6.66 8.06 -16.84
CA GLU A 226 -6.34 8.76 -15.59
C GLU A 226 -5.50 7.84 -14.71
N PRO A 227 -4.25 8.19 -14.37
CA PRO A 227 -3.42 7.26 -13.62
C PRO A 227 -3.89 7.05 -12.19
N MET A 228 -3.74 5.83 -11.68
CA MET A 228 -3.99 5.48 -10.28
C MET A 228 -3.02 6.22 -9.35
N LYS A 229 -3.54 6.77 -8.25
CA LYS A 229 -2.82 7.67 -7.34
C LYS A 229 -2.53 6.97 -6.01
N ALA A 230 -1.33 7.20 -5.47
CA ALA A 230 -0.94 6.67 -4.18
C ALA A 230 -1.39 7.56 -3.00
N GLN A 231 -1.79 6.92 -1.89
CA GLN A 231 -2.01 7.54 -0.59
C GLN A 231 -0.68 7.75 0.15
N LEU A 232 -0.55 8.87 0.89
CA LEU A 232 0.64 9.14 1.70
C LEU A 232 0.55 8.41 3.03
N VAL A 233 1.63 7.76 3.45
CA VAL A 233 1.78 7.19 4.80
C VAL A 233 3.13 7.58 5.41
N ASP A 234 3.19 7.59 6.74
CA ASP A 234 4.31 8.20 7.47
C ASP A 234 5.50 7.27 7.71
N ALA A 235 5.29 5.96 7.68
CA ALA A 235 6.29 4.97 8.02
C ALA A 235 6.35 3.85 6.97
N ALA A 236 7.59 3.43 6.67
CA ALA A 236 7.81 2.19 5.94
C ALA A 236 7.45 0.99 6.83
N PHE A 237 7.02 -0.07 6.19
CA PHE A 237 6.57 -1.31 6.82
C PHE A 237 7.07 -2.50 6.01
N ASP A 238 7.07 -3.67 6.64
CA ASP A 238 7.30 -4.93 5.96
C ASP A 238 5.95 -5.68 5.93
N ASP A 239 5.58 -6.23 4.77
CA ASP A 239 4.36 -7.02 4.57
C ASP A 239 4.46 -7.72 3.20
N ASP A 240 4.49 -9.06 3.20
CA ASP A 240 4.68 -9.90 2.00
C ASP A 240 3.59 -9.73 0.93
N ARG A 241 2.45 -9.13 1.30
CA ARG A 241 1.39 -8.77 0.34
C ARG A 241 1.75 -7.58 -0.53
N TRP A 242 2.84 -6.89 -0.20
CA TRP A 242 3.24 -5.67 -0.87
C TRP A 242 4.53 -5.90 -1.63
N LEU A 243 4.57 -5.29 -2.80
CA LEU A 243 5.81 -5.00 -3.48
C LEU A 243 6.18 -3.55 -3.22
N PHE A 244 7.47 -3.27 -3.14
CA PHE A 244 8.01 -1.94 -2.90
C PHE A 244 8.90 -1.53 -4.05
N GLU A 245 8.59 -0.38 -4.64
CA GLU A 245 9.32 0.21 -5.75
C GLU A 245 9.95 1.54 -5.34
N VAL A 246 10.99 1.96 -6.06
CA VAL A 246 11.54 3.30 -5.88
C VAL A 246 10.45 4.33 -6.20
N LYS A 247 10.33 5.34 -5.34
CA LYS A 247 9.55 6.52 -5.67
C LYS A 247 10.40 7.41 -6.57
N TRP A 248 10.19 7.27 -7.88
CA TRP A 248 10.82 8.12 -8.88
C TRP A 248 10.33 9.57 -8.76
N ASP A 249 11.27 10.51 -8.83
CA ASP A 249 11.00 11.96 -8.80
C ASP A 249 11.08 12.52 -10.22
N GLY A 250 9.94 12.57 -10.91
CA GLY A 250 9.87 12.90 -12.32
C GLY A 250 8.52 13.46 -12.75
N ILE A 251 8.16 13.22 -14.01
CA ILE A 251 6.83 13.51 -14.55
C ILE A 251 6.15 12.20 -14.91
N ARG A 252 4.97 11.96 -14.32
CA ARG A 252 4.15 10.81 -14.65
C ARG A 252 3.67 10.87 -16.10
N LEU A 253 3.99 9.82 -16.86
CA LEU A 253 3.56 9.64 -18.24
C LEU A 253 2.86 8.29 -18.41
N VAL A 254 1.83 8.29 -19.23
CA VAL A 254 1.20 7.08 -19.77
C VAL A 254 1.52 7.01 -21.24
N SER A 255 2.10 5.90 -21.71
CA SER A 255 2.41 5.68 -23.12
C SER A 255 1.39 4.73 -23.74
N PHE A 256 0.72 5.19 -24.79
CA PHE A 256 -0.18 4.42 -25.65
C PHE A 256 0.59 4.01 -26.89
N ILE A 257 0.84 2.71 -27.04
CA ILE A 257 1.53 2.13 -28.18
C ILE A 257 0.46 1.48 -29.06
N ASP A 258 0.41 1.87 -30.33
CA ASP A 258 -0.49 1.29 -31.33
C ASP A 258 0.24 1.09 -32.66
N ASN A 259 0.55 -0.16 -32.98
CA ASN A 259 1.21 -0.58 -34.22
C ASN A 259 2.45 0.28 -34.57
N GLY A 260 3.32 0.49 -33.58
CA GLY A 260 4.56 1.26 -33.74
C GLY A 260 4.45 2.76 -33.43
N LYS A 261 3.24 3.33 -33.40
CA LYS A 261 3.01 4.72 -33.00
C LYS A 261 2.92 4.86 -31.49
N VAL A 262 3.57 5.87 -30.91
CA VAL A 262 3.50 6.17 -29.47
C VAL A 262 2.81 7.50 -29.26
N SER A 263 1.81 7.52 -28.39
CA SER A 263 1.26 8.77 -27.82
C SER A 263 1.49 8.79 -26.31
N LEU A 264 1.80 9.96 -25.77
CA LEU A 264 2.20 10.18 -24.40
C LEU A 264 1.21 11.11 -23.72
N GLN A 265 0.69 10.69 -22.58
CA GLN A 265 -0.24 11.46 -21.78
C GLN A 265 0.35 11.76 -20.41
N THR A 266 0.33 13.02 -20.01
CA THR A 266 0.65 13.41 -18.63
C THR A 266 -0.47 13.00 -17.67
N ARG A 267 -0.17 12.99 -16.38
CA ARG A 267 -1.19 12.79 -15.32
C ARG A 267 -2.45 13.65 -15.44
N ALA A 268 -2.35 14.85 -16.02
CA ALA A 268 -3.48 15.77 -16.20
C ALA A 268 -4.27 15.52 -17.49
N GLY A 269 -3.96 14.45 -18.24
CA GLY A 269 -4.63 14.10 -19.48
C GLY A 269 -4.06 14.77 -20.73
N ARG A 270 -3.08 15.69 -20.58
CA ARG A 270 -2.47 16.41 -21.71
C ARG A 270 -1.55 15.51 -22.52
N ILE A 271 -1.71 15.55 -23.85
CA ILE A 271 -0.84 14.86 -24.80
C ILE A 271 0.47 15.64 -24.97
N VAL A 272 1.60 14.93 -24.95
CA VAL A 272 2.96 15.51 -24.88
C VAL A 272 3.95 14.84 -25.84
N ASP A 273 3.45 14.33 -26.96
CA ASP A 273 4.25 13.61 -27.97
C ASP A 273 5.45 14.43 -28.43
N ASP A 274 5.24 15.72 -28.70
CA ASP A 274 6.26 16.66 -29.20
C ASP A 274 7.26 17.11 -28.12
N GLU A 275 6.93 16.95 -26.83
CA GLU A 275 7.85 17.31 -25.74
C GLU A 275 8.90 16.23 -25.46
N TYR A 276 8.65 15.00 -25.92
CA TYR A 276 9.51 13.84 -25.71
C TYR A 276 9.66 13.01 -27.00
N PRO A 277 10.15 13.61 -28.11
CA PRO A 277 10.23 12.93 -29.40
C PRO A 277 11.08 11.65 -29.35
N GLN A 278 12.09 11.60 -28.49
CA GLN A 278 12.92 10.41 -28.26
C GLN A 278 12.12 9.19 -27.77
N LEU A 279 11.00 9.40 -27.04
CA LEU A 279 10.17 8.31 -26.52
C LEU A 279 9.33 7.62 -27.60
N GLN A 280 9.32 8.12 -28.84
CA GLN A 280 8.75 7.37 -29.96
C GLN A 280 9.47 6.03 -30.19
N ALA A 281 10.76 5.93 -29.82
CA ALA A 281 11.51 4.69 -29.90
C ALA A 281 11.04 3.60 -28.93
N VAL A 282 10.20 3.93 -27.93
CA VAL A 282 9.63 2.97 -26.95
C VAL A 282 8.87 1.84 -27.66
N SER A 283 8.20 2.11 -28.78
CA SER A 283 7.47 1.07 -29.52
C SER A 283 8.36 -0.06 -30.04
N ARG A 284 9.67 0.18 -30.23
CA ARG A 284 10.65 -0.85 -30.64
C ARG A 284 11.20 -1.65 -29.46
N LEU A 285 11.03 -1.13 -28.24
CA LEU A 285 11.52 -1.71 -26.99
C LEU A 285 10.42 -2.50 -26.25
N VAL A 286 9.20 -2.47 -26.77
CA VAL A 286 8.04 -3.17 -26.21
C VAL A 286 7.57 -4.23 -27.21
N LYS A 287 7.58 -5.49 -26.81
CA LYS A 287 7.17 -6.63 -27.64
C LYS A 287 5.65 -6.78 -27.64
N ALA A 288 4.95 -5.82 -28.24
CA ALA A 288 3.49 -5.82 -28.38
C ALA A 288 3.06 -5.03 -29.62
N LYS A 289 1.89 -5.34 -30.20
CA LYS A 289 1.29 -4.48 -31.23
C LYS A 289 0.61 -3.29 -30.57
N GLN A 290 -0.10 -3.53 -29.48
CA GLN A 290 -0.77 -2.51 -28.71
C GLN A 290 -0.49 -2.69 -27.22
N ALA A 291 -0.12 -1.60 -26.54
CA ALA A 291 0.10 -1.61 -25.11
C ALA A 291 -0.17 -0.23 -24.49
N VAL A 292 -0.59 -0.22 -23.22
CA VAL A 292 -0.68 1.01 -22.43
C VAL A 292 0.14 0.83 -21.16
N LEU A 293 1.23 1.59 -21.06
CA LEU A 293 2.19 1.53 -19.96
C LEU A 293 2.06 2.77 -19.08
N ASP A 294 2.13 2.59 -17.78
CA ASP A 294 2.14 3.67 -16.79
C ASP A 294 3.54 3.76 -16.16
N GLY A 295 4.10 4.97 -16.16
CA GLY A 295 5.49 5.19 -15.80
C GLY A 295 5.79 6.63 -15.39
N GLU A 296 7.07 6.89 -15.19
CA GLU A 296 7.63 8.19 -14.85
C GLU A 296 8.81 8.48 -15.77
N ILE A 297 8.83 9.65 -16.43
CA ILE A 297 10.05 10.14 -17.09
C ILE A 297 10.90 10.84 -16.03
N VAL A 298 12.16 10.44 -15.93
CA VAL A 298 13.15 11.03 -15.00
C VAL A 298 14.35 11.53 -15.79
N ALA A 299 14.96 12.61 -15.29
CA ALA A 299 16.29 13.02 -15.72
C ALA A 299 17.29 12.53 -14.68
N LEU A 300 18.39 11.92 -15.11
CA LEU A 300 19.41 11.38 -14.21
C LEU A 300 20.60 12.36 -14.13
N ASP A 301 21.16 12.53 -12.94
CA ASP A 301 22.46 13.21 -12.77
C ASP A 301 23.64 12.30 -13.14
N GLU A 302 24.87 12.81 -13.01
CA GLU A 302 26.11 12.08 -13.32
C GLU A 302 26.27 10.81 -12.46
N GLU A 303 25.66 10.76 -11.28
CA GLU A 303 25.63 9.60 -10.39
C GLU A 303 24.42 8.67 -10.64
N GLY A 304 23.61 8.94 -11.67
CA GLY A 304 22.45 8.15 -12.03
C GLY A 304 21.23 8.35 -11.13
N ARG A 305 21.17 9.43 -10.35
CA ARG A 305 20.04 9.75 -9.46
C ARG A 305 19.00 10.61 -10.18
N PRO A 306 17.69 10.37 -9.97
CA PRO A 306 16.64 11.22 -10.50
C PRO A 306 16.72 12.65 -9.96
N SER A 307 16.69 13.63 -10.85
CA SER A 307 16.67 15.06 -10.51
C SER A 307 15.55 15.79 -11.24
N PHE A 308 14.56 16.22 -10.46
CA PHE A 308 13.45 17.02 -10.98
C PHE A 308 13.91 18.37 -11.54
N GLN A 309 14.98 18.96 -11.00
CA GLN A 309 15.54 20.23 -11.48
C GLN A 309 16.13 20.07 -12.89
N LEU A 310 16.83 18.97 -13.16
CA LEU A 310 17.33 18.66 -14.51
C LEU A 310 16.17 18.48 -15.49
N LEU A 311 15.10 17.79 -15.07
CA LEU A 311 13.92 17.56 -15.90
C LEU A 311 13.15 18.86 -16.23
N GLN A 312 13.10 19.83 -15.30
CA GLN A 312 12.54 21.16 -15.57
C GLN A 312 13.39 21.98 -16.54
N ASN A 313 14.71 21.80 -16.52
CA ASN A 313 15.66 22.55 -17.34
C ASN A 313 15.97 21.88 -18.70
N ARG A 314 15.28 20.79 -19.06
CA ARG A 314 15.49 19.99 -20.29
C ARG A 314 15.53 20.76 -21.61
N GLY A 315 14.96 21.96 -21.67
CA GLY A 315 14.98 22.81 -22.88
C GLY A 315 16.25 23.65 -23.06
N LYS A 316 17.20 23.61 -22.12
CA LYS A 316 18.43 24.43 -22.15
C LYS A 316 19.67 23.61 -22.44
N GLU A 317 19.77 22.42 -21.87
CA GLU A 317 20.87 21.49 -22.10
C GLU A 317 20.31 20.06 -22.21
N PRO A 318 20.82 19.25 -23.16
CA PRO A 318 20.41 17.87 -23.30
C PRO A 318 20.93 17.05 -22.12
N HIS A 319 20.02 16.48 -21.34
CA HIS A 319 20.34 15.54 -20.26
C HIS A 319 19.76 14.16 -20.57
N PRO A 320 20.44 13.07 -20.19
CA PRO A 320 19.89 11.73 -20.28
C PRO A 320 18.56 11.64 -19.53
N MET A 321 17.50 11.33 -20.26
CA MET A 321 16.18 11.05 -19.70
C MET A 321 15.86 9.57 -19.87
N GLN A 322 15.31 8.99 -18.82
CA GLN A 322 14.91 7.59 -18.79
C GLN A 322 13.43 7.50 -18.43
N TYR A 323 12.67 6.76 -19.23
CA TYR A 323 11.28 6.46 -18.97
C TYR A 323 11.19 5.15 -18.19
N VAL A 324 10.84 5.26 -16.92
CA VAL A 324 10.73 4.12 -16.01
C VAL A 324 9.28 3.69 -15.91
N VAL A 325 8.95 2.53 -16.47
CA VAL A 325 7.60 1.96 -16.48
C VAL A 325 7.41 1.01 -15.31
N PHE A 326 6.29 1.16 -14.60
CA PHE A 326 6.00 0.41 -13.37
C PHE A 326 4.66 -0.32 -13.39
N ASP A 327 3.84 -0.15 -14.43
CA ASP A 327 2.61 -0.92 -14.62
C ASP A 327 2.22 -1.02 -16.11
N ILE A 328 1.39 -2.01 -16.42
CA ILE A 328 0.75 -2.21 -17.73
C ILE A 328 -0.75 -2.38 -17.52
N VAL A 329 -1.57 -1.62 -18.24
CA VAL A 329 -3.03 -1.66 -18.08
C VAL A 329 -3.77 -2.17 -19.31
N TYR A 330 -3.06 -2.35 -20.42
CA TYR A 330 -3.59 -2.92 -21.65
C TYR A 330 -2.49 -3.62 -22.44
N LEU A 331 -2.81 -4.77 -23.03
CA LEU A 331 -1.94 -5.50 -23.95
C LEU A 331 -2.78 -6.20 -25.03
N ASP A 332 -2.49 -5.94 -26.31
CA ASP A 332 -2.96 -6.72 -27.48
C ASP A 332 -4.42 -7.19 -27.41
N GLY A 333 -5.36 -6.24 -27.23
CA GLY A 333 -6.80 -6.53 -27.17
C GLY A 333 -7.35 -6.86 -25.79
N GLN A 334 -6.50 -6.84 -24.75
CA GLN A 334 -6.87 -7.16 -23.38
C GLN A 334 -6.65 -5.96 -22.46
N ARG A 335 -7.71 -5.56 -21.75
CA ARG A 335 -7.67 -4.61 -20.64
C ARG A 335 -7.31 -5.35 -19.37
N LEU A 336 -6.32 -4.85 -18.65
CA LEU A 336 -5.70 -5.52 -17.51
C LEU A 336 -6.10 -4.90 -16.17
N PHE A 337 -7.08 -4.00 -16.14
CA PHE A 337 -7.47 -3.27 -14.92
C PHE A 337 -7.83 -4.20 -13.75
N ARG A 338 -8.41 -5.36 -14.02
CA ARG A 338 -8.80 -6.36 -13.01
C ARG A 338 -7.78 -7.47 -12.80
N VAL A 339 -6.69 -7.49 -13.58
CA VAL A 339 -5.59 -8.45 -13.41
C VAL A 339 -4.77 -8.02 -12.19
N PRO A 340 -4.39 -8.94 -11.28
CA PRO A 340 -3.51 -8.64 -10.15
C PRO A 340 -2.23 -7.89 -10.55
N LEU A 341 -1.79 -6.92 -9.73
CA LEU A 341 -0.59 -6.13 -10.02
C LEU A 341 0.63 -7.00 -10.28
N GLU A 342 0.84 -8.06 -9.51
CA GLU A 342 1.99 -8.95 -9.68
C GLU A 342 2.02 -9.63 -11.05
N ASP A 343 0.86 -10.06 -11.56
CA ASP A 343 0.76 -10.62 -12.92
C ASP A 343 0.97 -9.54 -13.99
N ARG A 344 0.44 -8.32 -13.78
CA ARG A 344 0.73 -7.18 -14.67
C ARG A 344 2.24 -6.86 -14.68
N LYS A 345 2.91 -6.94 -13.53
CA LYS A 345 4.36 -6.70 -13.38
C LYS A 345 5.20 -7.77 -14.09
N ARG A 346 4.80 -9.04 -14.02
CA ARG A 346 5.44 -10.13 -14.77
C ARG A 346 5.26 -9.93 -16.27
N LEU A 347 4.03 -9.64 -16.70
CA LEU A 347 3.73 -9.35 -18.11
C LEU A 347 4.53 -8.15 -18.63
N LEU A 348 4.60 -7.06 -17.85
CA LEU A 348 5.39 -5.89 -18.19
C LEU A 348 6.87 -6.25 -18.35
N ARG A 349 7.43 -7.06 -17.43
CA ARG A 349 8.82 -7.52 -17.49
C ARG A 349 9.10 -8.37 -18.74
N ASP A 350 8.14 -9.21 -19.14
CA ASP A 350 8.29 -10.08 -20.32
C ASP A 350 8.28 -9.32 -21.64
N ILE A 351 7.54 -8.21 -21.74
CA ILE A 351 7.41 -7.45 -22.98
C ILE A 351 8.39 -6.27 -23.08
N VAL A 352 8.91 -5.75 -21.97
CA VAL A 352 9.81 -4.59 -21.95
C VAL A 352 11.26 -5.02 -22.06
N ARG A 353 11.97 -4.46 -23.04
CA ARG A 353 13.42 -4.55 -23.15
C ARG A 353 14.06 -3.32 -22.52
N ASP A 354 14.80 -3.55 -21.44
CA ASP A 354 15.58 -2.50 -20.76
C ASP A 354 16.61 -1.87 -21.72
N SER A 355 16.74 -0.55 -21.63
CA SER A 355 17.70 0.29 -22.34
C SER A 355 17.94 1.57 -21.54
N ASP A 356 18.82 2.45 -22.02
CA ASP A 356 19.02 3.77 -21.40
C ASP A 356 17.75 4.64 -21.47
N LEU A 357 16.93 4.45 -22.52
CA LEU A 357 15.71 5.22 -22.74
C LEU A 357 14.50 4.67 -21.97
N LEU A 358 14.32 3.35 -21.91
CA LEU A 358 13.17 2.68 -21.30
C LEU A 358 13.64 1.65 -20.28
N LYS A 359 13.10 1.71 -19.07
CA LYS A 359 13.48 0.83 -17.97
C LYS A 359 12.25 0.27 -17.26
N TYR A 360 12.25 -1.03 -16.99
CA TYR A 360 11.29 -1.61 -16.05
C TYR A 360 11.65 -1.21 -14.61
N SER A 361 10.67 -0.74 -13.84
CA SER A 361 10.85 -0.48 -12.42
C SER A 361 10.94 -1.79 -11.64
N GLU A 362 12.14 -2.15 -11.19
CA GLU A 362 12.32 -3.29 -10.28
C GLU A 362 11.60 -3.05 -8.94
N HIS A 363 11.30 -4.15 -8.25
CA HIS A 363 10.61 -4.12 -6.95
C HIS A 363 11.18 -5.16 -6.00
N VAL A 364 11.01 -4.94 -4.70
CA VAL A 364 11.25 -5.94 -3.66
C VAL A 364 9.92 -6.40 -3.07
N LEU A 365 9.82 -7.67 -2.69
CA LEU A 365 8.63 -8.22 -2.03
C LEU A 365 8.84 -8.17 -0.52
N GLY A 366 7.82 -7.77 0.24
CA GLY A 366 7.82 -7.88 1.70
C GLY A 366 8.68 -6.87 2.44
N GLU A 367 9.86 -6.52 1.93
CA GLU A 367 10.93 -5.84 2.68
C GLU A 367 10.94 -4.31 2.57
N GLY A 368 9.80 -3.67 2.84
CA GLY A 368 9.66 -2.22 2.67
C GLY A 368 10.55 -1.38 3.60
N LYS A 369 10.83 -1.81 4.83
CA LYS A 369 11.69 -1.06 5.77
C LYS A 369 13.15 -1.06 5.30
N ALA A 370 13.68 -2.22 4.93
CA ALA A 370 15.05 -2.35 4.44
C ALA A 370 15.24 -1.56 3.14
N PHE A 371 14.28 -1.69 2.22
CA PHE A 371 14.29 -0.98 0.96
C PHE A 371 14.16 0.54 1.12
N PHE A 372 13.31 1.00 2.05
CA PHE A 372 13.22 2.41 2.39
C PHE A 372 14.53 2.98 2.93
N LYS A 373 15.22 2.23 3.80
CA LYS A 373 16.54 2.61 4.32
C LYS A 373 17.58 2.70 3.20
N ALA A 374 17.57 1.77 2.26
CA ALA A 374 18.43 1.81 1.08
C ALA A 374 18.12 3.03 0.20
N ALA A 375 16.83 3.34 -0.01
CA ALA A 375 16.40 4.53 -0.74
C ALA A 375 16.87 5.83 -0.06
N GLN A 376 16.81 5.90 1.28
CA GLN A 376 17.36 7.01 2.05
C GLN A 376 18.88 7.16 1.89
N GLN A 377 19.63 6.06 1.96
CA GLN A 377 21.09 6.07 1.78
C GLN A 377 21.51 6.52 0.38
N LYS A 378 20.72 6.15 -0.64
CA LYS A 378 20.87 6.60 -2.02
C LYS A 378 20.26 7.99 -2.30
N GLN A 379 19.76 8.67 -1.27
CA GLN A 379 19.17 10.02 -1.35
C GLN A 379 17.99 10.11 -2.35
N LEU A 380 17.25 9.03 -2.53
CA LEU A 380 16.05 8.98 -3.36
C LEU A 380 14.87 9.62 -2.64
N GLU A 381 13.81 10.00 -3.36
CA GLU A 381 12.64 10.68 -2.77
C GLU A 381 11.89 9.80 -1.75
N GLY A 382 11.92 8.49 -1.95
CA GLY A 382 11.28 7.51 -1.08
C GLY A 382 10.97 6.21 -1.82
N ILE A 383 9.93 5.52 -1.36
CA ILE A 383 9.43 4.29 -1.97
C ILE A 383 7.92 4.35 -2.18
N VAL A 384 7.40 3.50 -3.05
CA VAL A 384 5.97 3.25 -3.23
C VAL A 384 5.71 1.77 -2.92
N ALA A 385 4.93 1.51 -1.89
CA ALA A 385 4.38 0.19 -1.62
C ALA A 385 3.13 -0.01 -2.49
N LYS A 386 3.02 -1.14 -3.16
CA LYS A 386 1.84 -1.50 -3.95
C LYS A 386 1.38 -2.91 -3.55
N LEU A 387 0.08 -3.08 -3.32
CA LEU A 387 -0.50 -4.36 -2.95
C LEU A 387 -0.48 -5.31 -4.17
N ARG A 388 0.15 -6.48 -4.03
CA ARG A 388 0.49 -7.40 -5.13
C ARG A 388 -0.72 -7.91 -5.89
N ASP A 389 -1.84 -8.15 -5.20
CA ASP A 389 -3.07 -8.68 -5.78
C ASP A 389 -4.04 -7.57 -6.23
N SER A 390 -3.66 -6.30 -6.08
CA SER A 390 -4.58 -5.19 -6.34
C SER A 390 -4.90 -4.99 -7.82
N PRO A 391 -6.17 -4.68 -8.16
CA PRO A 391 -6.52 -4.19 -9.48
C PRO A 391 -5.96 -2.78 -9.70
N TYR A 392 -5.81 -2.41 -10.96
CA TYR A 392 -5.55 -1.02 -11.32
C TYR A 392 -6.86 -0.23 -11.27
N GLN A 393 -6.89 0.87 -10.53
CA GLN A 393 -8.07 1.72 -10.35
C GLN A 393 -7.84 3.10 -10.99
N PRO A 394 -8.23 3.31 -12.26
CA PRO A 394 -8.00 4.58 -12.96
C PRO A 394 -8.59 5.77 -12.20
N GLY A 395 -7.84 6.87 -12.14
CA GLY A 395 -8.23 8.14 -11.51
C GLY A 395 -8.29 8.13 -9.98
N MET A 396 -8.41 6.96 -9.37
CA MET A 396 -8.63 6.79 -7.93
C MET A 396 -7.34 6.98 -7.13
N ARG A 397 -7.47 7.63 -5.97
CA ARG A 397 -6.47 7.54 -4.91
C ARG A 397 -6.79 6.33 -4.06
N SER A 398 -5.93 5.33 -4.12
CA SER A 398 -6.18 4.04 -3.51
C SER A 398 -5.27 3.79 -2.33
N SER A 399 -5.78 3.06 -1.33
CA SER A 399 -4.96 2.50 -0.27
C SER A 399 -4.08 1.36 -0.78
N ALA A 400 -4.37 0.76 -1.94
CA ALA A 400 -3.53 -0.28 -2.53
C ALA A 400 -2.16 0.23 -3.01
N TRP A 401 -2.00 1.55 -3.17
CA TRP A 401 -0.72 2.19 -3.50
C TRP A 401 -0.38 3.20 -2.41
N LEU A 402 0.70 2.98 -1.67
CA LEU A 402 1.13 3.82 -0.57
C LEU A 402 2.50 4.43 -0.89
N LYS A 403 2.61 5.75 -0.87
CA LYS A 403 3.90 6.44 -1.00
C LYS A 403 4.45 6.75 0.38
N ILE A 404 5.71 6.40 0.59
CA ILE A 404 6.46 6.64 1.82
C ILE A 404 7.66 7.52 1.45
N LYS A 405 7.70 8.75 1.96
CA LYS A 405 8.75 9.72 1.59
C LYS A 405 9.96 9.60 2.51
N ALA A 406 11.15 9.46 1.91
CA ALA A 406 12.45 9.45 2.59
C ALA A 406 12.81 10.84 3.09
N VAL A 407 12.45 11.86 2.31
CA VAL A 407 12.64 13.27 2.65
C VAL A 407 11.30 13.83 3.15
N ARG A 408 11.22 14.14 4.44
CA ARG A 408 10.08 14.90 4.97
C ARG A 408 10.13 16.30 4.37
N GLN A 409 9.21 16.60 3.45
CA GLN A 409 9.07 17.92 2.86
C GLN A 409 8.07 18.73 3.68
N GLN A 410 8.50 19.84 4.26
CA GLN A 410 7.62 20.81 4.91
C GLN A 410 7.35 21.97 3.95
N GLU A 411 6.09 22.35 3.79
CA GLU A 411 5.75 23.63 3.16
C GLU A 411 6.00 24.75 4.16
N VAL A 412 6.74 25.76 3.72
CA VAL A 412 7.07 26.92 4.52
C VAL A 412 6.76 28.21 3.79
N VAL A 413 6.56 29.28 4.54
CA VAL A 413 6.35 30.63 4.04
C VAL A 413 7.65 31.42 4.23
N ILE A 414 8.04 32.19 3.21
CA ILE A 414 9.19 33.07 3.27
C ILE A 414 8.83 34.30 4.10
N GLY A 415 9.58 34.55 5.18
CA GLY A 415 9.46 35.75 6.02
C GLY A 415 10.62 36.74 5.82
N GLY A 416 11.70 36.33 5.15
CA GLY A 416 12.82 37.21 4.82
C GLY A 416 13.92 36.51 4.05
N PHE A 417 15.04 37.20 3.85
CA PHE A 417 16.27 36.64 3.29
C PHE A 417 17.50 37.36 3.86
N THR A 418 18.66 36.71 3.82
CA THR A 418 19.94 37.27 4.28
C THR A 418 20.77 37.83 3.13
N GLU A 419 21.74 38.68 3.45
CA GLU A 419 22.72 39.18 2.47
C GLU A 419 23.53 38.02 1.86
N PRO A 420 23.90 38.09 0.57
CA PRO A 420 24.76 37.09 -0.05
C PRO A 420 26.16 37.07 0.58
N ARG A 421 26.79 35.90 0.61
CA ARG A 421 28.20 35.71 1.00
C ARG A 421 28.96 34.91 -0.06
N GLY A 422 30.27 35.17 -0.15
CA GLY A 422 31.14 34.52 -1.14
C GLY A 422 30.77 34.91 -2.57
N GLY A 423 30.94 33.98 -3.53
CA GLY A 423 30.61 34.20 -4.95
C GLY A 423 29.11 34.19 -5.29
N ARG A 424 28.21 34.10 -4.29
CA ARG A 424 26.76 34.05 -4.51
C ARG A 424 26.20 35.45 -4.74
N ARG A 425 25.22 35.59 -5.64
CA ARG A 425 24.52 36.85 -5.96
C ARG A 425 23.08 36.85 -5.45
N HIS A 426 22.50 38.05 -5.29
CA HIS A 426 21.13 38.33 -4.84
C HIS A 426 20.80 38.13 -3.35
N PHE A 427 20.88 36.91 -2.81
CA PHE A 427 20.64 36.64 -1.39
C PHE A 427 21.45 35.44 -0.89
N GLY A 428 21.73 35.40 0.42
CA GLY A 428 22.49 34.32 1.06
C GLY A 428 21.63 33.10 1.33
N ALA A 429 20.58 33.29 2.13
CA ALA A 429 19.58 32.27 2.47
C ALA A 429 18.18 32.87 2.62
N LEU A 430 17.14 32.06 2.41
CA LEU A 430 15.77 32.44 2.77
C LEU A 430 15.54 32.19 4.26
N ILE A 431 14.79 33.08 4.90
CA ILE A 431 14.32 32.97 6.28
C ILE A 431 12.86 32.55 6.22
N VAL A 432 12.53 31.40 6.80
CA VAL A 432 11.24 30.75 6.59
C VAL A 432 10.50 30.46 7.90
N GLY A 433 9.18 30.31 7.82
CA GLY A 433 8.33 29.93 8.94
C GLY A 433 7.15 29.06 8.55
N VAL A 434 6.42 28.62 9.57
CA VAL A 434 5.16 27.87 9.48
C VAL A 434 4.09 28.56 10.32
N TYR A 435 2.82 28.34 10.01
CA TYR A 435 1.73 28.84 10.84
C TYR A 435 1.36 27.79 11.89
N GLU A 436 1.43 28.18 13.16
CA GLU A 436 0.97 27.39 14.31
C GLU A 436 -0.05 28.26 15.07
N ASP A 437 -1.28 27.79 15.20
CA ASP A 437 -2.38 28.51 15.88
C ASP A 437 -2.56 29.97 15.41
N GLY A 438 -2.46 30.19 14.10
CA GLY A 438 -2.58 31.51 13.48
C GLY A 438 -1.35 32.41 13.64
N LYS A 439 -0.31 31.97 14.36
CA LYS A 439 0.95 32.69 14.56
C LYS A 439 1.97 32.24 13.53
N PHE A 440 2.68 33.19 12.92
CA PHE A 440 3.74 32.88 11.96
C PHE A 440 5.06 32.62 12.70
N VAL A 441 5.38 31.36 12.94
CA VAL A 441 6.51 30.94 13.76
C VAL A 441 7.74 30.66 12.89
N TYR A 442 8.90 31.16 13.31
CA TYR A 442 10.17 30.94 12.64
C TYR A 442 10.55 29.45 12.60
N ALA A 443 10.89 28.95 11.41
CA ALA A 443 11.17 27.54 11.14
C ALA A 443 12.61 27.25 10.68
N GLY A 444 13.38 28.25 10.23
CA GLY A 444 14.78 28.06 9.86
C GLY A 444 15.31 28.97 8.76
N HIS A 445 16.55 28.71 8.32
CA HIS A 445 17.18 29.30 7.15
C HIS A 445 17.36 28.27 6.03
N VAL A 446 17.26 28.70 4.77
CA VAL A 446 17.39 27.87 3.57
C VAL A 446 18.44 28.47 2.65
N GLY A 447 19.63 27.88 2.64
CA GLY A 447 20.77 28.36 1.85
C GLY A 447 21.16 27.49 0.65
N GLY A 448 20.41 26.41 0.35
CA GLY A 448 20.74 25.46 -0.71
C GLY A 448 19.54 25.18 -1.63
N GLY A 449 19.80 24.62 -2.81
CA GLY A 449 18.76 24.30 -3.81
C GLY A 449 18.40 25.44 -4.76
N PHE A 450 19.24 26.47 -4.85
CA PHE A 450 19.07 27.58 -5.78
C PHE A 450 20.26 27.67 -6.74
N ASP A 451 19.97 27.66 -8.03
CA ASP A 451 20.88 28.09 -9.09
C ASP A 451 20.83 29.62 -9.30
N GLU A 452 21.73 30.19 -10.10
CA GLU A 452 21.82 31.65 -10.27
C GLU A 452 20.51 32.28 -10.81
N ARG A 453 19.77 31.56 -11.65
CA ARG A 453 18.48 32.04 -12.19
C ARG A 453 17.36 32.04 -11.17
N SER A 454 17.28 30.98 -10.35
CA SER A 454 16.28 30.90 -9.28
C SER A 454 16.58 31.90 -8.17
N LEU A 455 17.85 32.16 -7.86
CA LEU A 455 18.26 33.26 -6.99
C LEU A 455 17.76 34.61 -7.53
N GLU A 456 18.02 34.90 -8.81
CA GLU A 456 17.57 36.15 -9.44
C GLU A 456 16.04 36.27 -9.47
N SER A 457 15.35 35.21 -9.87
CA SER A 457 13.89 35.19 -10.03
C SER A 457 13.18 35.36 -8.68
N LEU A 458 13.63 34.66 -7.64
CA LEU A 458 13.09 34.82 -6.29
C LEU A 458 13.39 36.20 -5.72
N ALA A 459 14.60 36.74 -5.96
CA ALA A 459 14.92 38.09 -5.53
C ALA A 459 14.01 39.14 -6.18
N LYS A 460 13.71 39.00 -7.49
CA LYS A 460 12.75 39.87 -8.19
C LYS A 460 11.34 39.78 -7.60
N LEU A 461 10.87 38.57 -7.24
CA LEU A 461 9.56 38.35 -6.62
C LEU A 461 9.49 38.88 -5.18
N MET A 462 10.60 38.82 -4.42
CA MET A 462 10.66 39.26 -3.04
C MET A 462 10.85 40.78 -2.91
N LYS A 463 11.52 41.43 -3.86
CA LYS A 463 11.77 42.88 -3.86
C LYS A 463 10.52 43.74 -3.59
N PRO A 464 9.36 43.53 -4.23
CA PRO A 464 8.15 44.32 -3.95
C PRO A 464 7.46 43.97 -2.62
N LEU A 465 7.95 42.95 -1.91
CA LEU A 465 7.39 42.49 -0.64
C LEU A 465 8.22 42.97 0.56
N ILE A 466 9.32 43.70 0.37
CA ILE A 466 10.20 44.09 1.48
C ILE A 466 9.46 44.96 2.51
N VAL A 467 9.64 44.64 3.79
CA VAL A 467 9.10 45.38 4.93
C VAL A 467 10.17 45.69 5.98
N LYS A 468 9.88 46.69 6.83
CA LYS A 468 10.83 47.16 7.86
C LYS A 468 10.87 46.25 9.09
N THR A 469 9.78 45.58 9.42
CA THR A 469 9.63 44.78 10.63
C THR A 469 9.51 43.29 10.31
N SER A 470 9.95 42.45 11.25
CA SER A 470 9.86 41.01 11.11
C SER A 470 8.40 40.56 11.01
N PRO A 471 8.04 39.67 10.07
CA PRO A 471 6.69 39.13 9.98
C PRO A 471 6.44 38.00 10.99
N PHE A 472 7.50 37.49 11.65
CA PHE A 472 7.39 36.38 12.59
C PHE A 472 6.73 36.82 13.91
N SER A 473 5.94 35.93 14.50
CA SER A 473 5.38 36.11 15.83
C SER A 473 6.45 35.84 16.89
N GLY A 474 6.83 36.86 17.66
CA GLY A 474 7.85 36.79 18.71
C GLY A 474 9.14 37.54 18.36
N GLU A 475 10.22 37.27 19.10
CA GLU A 475 11.53 37.87 18.79
C GLU A 475 12.00 37.43 17.39
N PRO A 476 12.53 38.35 16.57
CA PRO A 476 13.11 38.01 15.28
C PRO A 476 14.24 36.99 15.45
N PRO A 477 14.39 36.03 14.52
CA PRO A 477 15.49 35.07 14.58
C PRO A 477 16.84 35.79 14.58
N ARG A 478 17.67 35.48 15.58
CA ARG A 478 19.04 36.00 15.67
C ARG A 478 19.93 35.24 14.68
N GLY A 479 20.65 35.97 13.83
CA GLY A 479 21.58 35.42 12.85
C GLY A 479 22.82 36.30 12.72
N ASN A 480 23.89 35.75 12.13
CA ASN A 480 25.16 36.45 11.93
C ASN A 480 25.11 37.50 10.81
N GLU A 481 23.99 37.57 10.06
CA GLU A 481 23.80 38.44 8.90
C GLU A 481 22.53 39.27 9.09
N LYS A 482 22.53 40.49 8.56
CA LYS A 482 21.38 41.38 8.66
C LYS A 482 20.23 40.84 7.79
N PRO A 483 19.05 40.55 8.36
CA PRO A 483 17.92 40.06 7.59
C PRO A 483 17.21 41.19 6.86
N THR A 484 16.76 40.91 5.63
CA THR A 484 15.75 41.71 4.94
C THR A 484 14.40 41.00 5.04
N TRP A 485 13.41 41.67 5.63
CA TRP A 485 12.10 41.07 5.87
C TRP A 485 11.17 41.24 4.67
N VAL A 486 10.28 40.27 4.45
CA VAL A 486 9.26 40.36 3.40
C VAL A 486 7.86 40.11 3.95
N ARG A 487 6.87 40.88 3.48
CA ARG A 487 5.46 40.68 3.80
C ARG A 487 4.87 39.54 2.98
N ARG A 488 3.85 38.92 3.57
CA ARG A 488 3.01 37.94 2.90
C ARG A 488 2.33 38.53 1.66
N ARG A 489 2.25 37.75 0.59
CA ARG A 489 1.35 38.01 -0.54
C ARG A 489 -0.06 37.54 -0.18
N PRO A 490 -1.12 38.37 -0.28
CA PRO A 490 -2.48 37.90 -0.15
C PRO A 490 -2.83 37.02 -1.38
N GLY A 491 -3.26 35.77 -1.18
CA GLY A 491 -3.81 34.94 -2.26
C GLY A 491 -2.88 34.01 -3.05
N GLY A 492 -1.83 33.42 -2.45
CA GLY A 492 -0.98 32.37 -3.07
C GLY A 492 0.18 32.92 -3.91
N ALA A 493 1.32 32.28 -4.12
CA ALA A 493 1.98 31.07 -3.63
C ALA A 493 3.47 31.46 -3.43
N SER A 494 4.26 30.81 -2.58
CA SER A 494 5.11 29.71 -3.04
C SER A 494 5.60 28.94 -1.82
N ALA A 495 5.09 27.71 -1.67
CA ALA A 495 5.63 26.72 -0.77
C ALA A 495 6.98 26.26 -1.34
N SER A 496 8.09 26.68 -0.75
CA SER A 496 9.34 25.97 -0.95
C SER A 496 9.27 24.69 -0.12
N ARG A 497 9.46 23.53 -0.76
CA ARG A 497 9.48 22.24 -0.08
C ARG A 497 10.84 22.05 0.57
N LEU A 498 10.88 21.95 1.90
CA LEU A 498 12.14 21.79 2.63
C LEU A 498 12.31 20.40 3.23
N PRO A 499 13.51 19.80 3.16
CA PRO A 499 13.84 18.66 4.01
C PRO A 499 13.76 19.07 5.49
N ALA A 500 12.83 18.47 6.24
CA ALA A 500 12.67 18.75 7.66
C ALA A 500 13.86 18.17 8.46
N ARG A 501 14.64 19.04 9.12
CA ARG A 501 15.57 18.61 10.17
C ARG A 501 14.82 18.57 11.51
N ARG A 502 15.04 17.51 12.30
CA ARG A 502 14.60 17.48 13.71
C ARG A 502 15.22 18.66 14.45
N ARG A 503 14.41 19.44 15.17
CA ARG A 503 14.91 20.29 16.26
C ARG A 503 15.53 19.37 17.33
N PRO A 504 16.77 19.60 17.80
CA PRO A 504 17.19 19.07 19.07
C PRO A 504 16.43 19.86 20.15
N GLY A 505 15.42 19.25 20.79
CA GLY A 505 14.91 19.78 22.07
C GLY A 505 13.40 19.88 22.31
N SER A 506 12.50 19.45 21.43
CA SER A 506 11.06 19.41 21.76
C SER A 506 10.65 18.05 22.33
N ARG A 507 10.51 17.96 23.66
CA ARG A 507 9.84 16.84 24.35
C ARG A 507 8.36 16.83 23.96
N ALA A 508 7.84 15.65 23.60
CA ALA A 508 6.40 15.42 23.54
C ALA A 508 5.79 15.55 24.94
N PRO A 509 4.60 16.17 25.10
CA PRO A 509 3.91 16.19 26.37
C PRO A 509 3.29 14.81 26.63
N GLY A 510 3.59 14.23 27.80
CA GLY A 510 2.93 13.00 28.27
C GLY A 510 3.80 11.74 28.26
N CYS A 511 4.85 11.71 29.09
CA CYS A 511 5.38 10.46 29.63
C CYS A 511 5.94 10.73 31.03
N ARG A 512 5.29 10.15 32.05
CA ARG A 512 5.78 10.13 33.43
C ARG A 512 7.11 9.38 33.47
N ARG A 513 8.11 9.93 34.16
CA ARG A 513 9.39 9.27 34.43
C ARG A 513 9.17 7.98 35.22
N PRO A 514 9.84 6.86 34.91
CA PRO A 514 10.06 5.80 35.89
C PRO A 514 11.05 6.30 36.97
N ALA A 515 10.81 5.89 38.21
CA ALA A 515 11.64 6.22 39.36
C ALA A 515 13.09 5.69 39.20
N ARG A 516 14.06 6.48 39.69
CA ARG A 516 15.48 6.07 39.77
C ARG A 516 15.65 4.90 40.75
N PRO A 517 16.47 3.88 40.44
CA PRO A 517 16.91 2.93 41.45
C PRO A 517 17.96 3.56 42.38
N PRO A 518 18.08 3.11 43.64
CA PRO A 518 19.00 3.68 44.62
C PRO A 518 20.47 3.34 44.30
N PRO A 519 21.44 4.14 44.81
CA PRO A 519 22.85 3.98 44.49
C PRO A 519 23.44 2.72 45.13
N ARG A 520 24.22 1.96 44.35
CA ARG A 520 25.03 0.85 44.85
C ARG A 520 26.20 1.39 45.66
N THR A 521 26.30 0.94 46.90
CA THR A 521 27.42 1.12 47.81
C THR A 521 28.68 0.42 47.28
N SER A 522 29.78 1.15 47.20
CA SER A 522 31.13 0.59 47.04
C SER A 522 31.66 0.08 48.38
N PRO A 523 32.44 -1.02 48.42
CA PRO A 523 33.38 -1.27 49.50
C PRO A 523 34.81 -0.96 49.07
N THR A 524 35.48 -0.25 49.96
CA THR A 524 36.89 0.18 49.95
C THR A 524 37.89 -0.96 50.24
N HIS A 525 39.05 -0.86 49.58
CA HIS A 525 40.43 -1.13 50.03
C HIS A 525 40.84 -2.39 50.83
N ARG A 526 41.78 -3.15 50.24
CA ARG A 526 43.09 -3.63 50.77
C ARG A 526 43.62 -4.72 49.81
N SER A 527 44.90 -5.02 49.61
CA SER A 527 46.19 -4.37 49.78
C SER A 527 47.23 -5.33 49.15
N VAL A 528 48.22 -4.80 48.42
CA VAL A 528 49.63 -5.29 48.37
C VAL A 528 49.92 -6.73 47.86
N ARG A 529 50.58 -6.86 46.69
CA ARG A 529 51.98 -7.34 46.50
C ARG A 529 52.36 -7.69 45.03
N ARG A 530 53.51 -7.14 44.63
CA ARG A 530 54.61 -7.71 43.81
C ARG A 530 54.38 -8.17 42.33
N ARG A 531 55.09 -7.45 41.45
CA ARG A 531 55.78 -7.87 40.20
C ARG A 531 56.51 -9.24 40.33
N PRO A 532 56.76 -10.00 39.24
CA PRO A 532 57.66 -9.54 38.16
C PRO A 532 57.34 -9.95 36.72
N ARG A 533 58.15 -9.34 35.84
CA ARG A 533 58.30 -9.50 34.39
C ARG A 533 58.44 -10.97 33.94
N SER A 534 57.89 -11.30 32.77
CA SER A 534 58.55 -12.20 31.82
C SER A 534 58.18 -11.90 30.36
N ARG A 535 59.27 -11.83 29.58
CA ARG A 535 59.52 -11.76 28.14
C ARG A 535 58.52 -12.40 27.15
N LYS A 536 58.49 -11.75 25.96
CA LYS A 536 58.53 -12.27 24.57
C LYS A 536 57.68 -13.50 24.23
N SER A 537 56.76 -13.32 23.28
CA SER A 537 56.82 -13.86 21.90
C SER A 537 55.84 -13.07 21.04
#